data_AF-A0A8X7CPQ4-F1
#
_entry.id   AF-A0A8X7CPQ4-F1
#
_cell.length_a   1.000
_cell.length_b   1.000
_cell.length_c   1.000
_cell.angle_alpha   90.00
_cell.angle_beta   90.00
_cell.angle_gamma   90.00
#
_symmetry.space_group_name_H-M   'P 1'
#
loop_
_entity.id
_entity.type
_entity.pdbx_description
1 polymer ?
#
loop_
_entity_poly.entity_id
_entity_poly.type
_entity_poly.pdbx_seq_one_letter_code
_entity_poly.pdbx_strand_id
1 'polypeptide(L)'
;MVECRLWEFLDSKGAISNCQAGFRRHRSTTDQVVKLTQAIKDGFHRKQSTLAVLEDFKAAYDKVGHHMMLHKLKKQGVSGKLLHWVQSFLLQHNIRCSFLNAT
;
A
#
# COMPACT_ATOMS: atom_id res chain seq x y z
N MET A 1 15.78 2.94 -0.50
CA MET A 1 16.27 2.17 -1.69
C MET A 1 15.33 1.02 -2.06
N VAL A 2 14.95 0.14 -1.13
CA VAL A 2 13.99 -0.97 -1.43
C VAL A 2 12.57 -0.45 -1.65
N GLU A 3 12.07 0.44 -0.77
CA GLU A 3 10.73 1.03 -0.85
C GLU A 3 10.49 1.75 -2.19
N CYS A 4 11.36 2.69 -2.58
CA CYS A 4 11.24 3.40 -3.86
C CYS A 4 11.16 2.43 -5.06
N ARG A 5 12.07 1.45 -5.13
CA ARG A 5 12.13 0.49 -6.24
C ARG A 5 10.88 -0.38 -6.32
N LEU A 6 10.37 -0.81 -5.17
CA LEU A 6 9.14 -1.58 -5.09
C LEU A 6 7.93 -0.74 -5.51
N TRP A 7 7.87 0.52 -5.06
CA TRP A 7 6.81 1.45 -5.45
C TRP A 7 6.82 1.75 -6.95
N GLU A 8 7.97 2.11 -7.52
CA GLU A 8 8.11 2.37 -8.95
C GLU A 8 7.68 1.15 -9.79
N PHE A 9 8.07 -0.05 -9.36
CA PHE A 9 7.65 -1.29 -10.01
C PHE A 9 6.13 -1.49 -9.93
N LEU A 10 5.54 -1.35 -8.74
CA LEU A 10 4.09 -1.58 -8.56
C LEU A 10 3.24 -0.51 -9.25
N ASP A 11 3.69 0.75 -9.25
CA ASP A 11 2.99 1.86 -9.89
C ASP A 11 3.06 1.75 -11.41
N SER A 12 4.23 1.41 -11.98
CA SER A 12 4.37 1.16 -13.43
C SER A 12 3.53 -0.02 -13.95
N LYS A 13 3.17 -0.96 -13.06
CA LYS A 13 2.26 -2.07 -13.37
C LYS A 13 0.79 -1.77 -13.11
N GLY A 14 0.46 -0.59 -12.57
CA GLY A 14 -0.90 -0.26 -12.15
C GLY A 14 -1.42 -1.16 -11.03
N ALA A 15 -0.53 -1.76 -10.24
CA ALA A 15 -0.90 -2.73 -9.21
C ALA A 15 -1.58 -2.09 -7.98
N ILE A 16 -1.45 -0.77 -7.82
CA ILE A 16 -2.03 0.01 -6.73
C ILE A 16 -3.23 0.79 -7.23
N SER A 17 -4.35 0.66 -6.52
CA SER A 17 -5.59 1.36 -6.88
C SER A 17 -5.41 2.88 -6.95
N ASN A 18 -6.02 3.49 -7.97
CA ASN A 18 -6.11 4.94 -8.11
C ASN A 18 -6.99 5.59 -7.02
N CYS A 19 -7.70 4.81 -6.21
CA CYS A 19 -8.44 5.32 -5.06
C CYS A 19 -7.59 5.33 -3.78
N GLN A 20 -6.44 4.63 -3.74
CA GLN A 20 -5.58 4.60 -2.57
C GLN A 20 -4.85 5.95 -2.39
N ALA A 21 -5.05 6.60 -1.25
CA ALA A 21 -4.26 7.76 -0.82
C ALA A 21 -3.24 7.42 0.27
N GLY A 22 -3.58 6.50 1.18
CA GLY A 22 -2.69 6.08 2.25
C GLY A 22 -1.35 5.58 1.70
N PHE A 23 -0.26 6.05 2.32
CA PHE A 23 1.11 5.67 1.99
C PHE A 23 1.53 5.94 0.54
N ARG A 24 0.83 6.82 -0.20
CA ARG A 24 1.13 7.15 -1.59
C ARG A 24 1.63 8.59 -1.71
N ARG A 25 2.71 8.79 -2.46
CA ARG A 25 3.27 10.11 -2.71
C ARG A 25 2.25 11.00 -3.41
N HIS A 26 2.27 12.29 -3.09
CA HIS A 26 1.39 13.31 -3.67
C HIS A 26 -0.11 13.07 -3.44
N ARG A 27 -0.45 12.31 -2.40
CA ARG A 27 -1.84 12.10 -1.97
C ARG A 27 -1.94 12.26 -0.47
N SER A 28 -3.06 12.82 -0.04
CA SER A 28 -3.33 13.12 1.36
C SER A 28 -4.69 12.58 1.80
N THR A 29 -4.88 12.51 3.11
CA THR A 29 -6.19 12.23 3.71
C THR A 29 -7.21 13.30 3.32
N THR A 30 -6.77 14.56 3.22
CA THR A 30 -7.60 15.69 2.79
C THR A 30 -8.19 15.46 1.41
N ASP A 31 -7.42 14.92 0.45
CA ASP A 31 -7.92 14.63 -0.90
C ASP A 31 -9.08 13.62 -0.88
N GLN A 32 -9.02 12.63 0.01
CA GLN A 32 -10.09 11.63 0.14
C GLN A 32 -11.32 12.20 0.85
N VAL A 33 -11.14 13.05 1.85
CA VAL A 33 -12.25 13.77 2.50
C VAL A 33 -12.97 14.65 1.47
N VAL A 34 -12.23 15.41 0.67
CA VAL A 34 -12.79 16.25 -0.40
C VAL A 34 -13.59 15.40 -1.40
N LYS A 35 -13.05 14.26 -1.85
CA LYS A 35 -13.76 13.34 -2.76
C LYS A 35 -15.05 12.79 -2.15
N LEU A 36 -15.00 12.36 -0.88
CA LEU A 36 -16.18 11.85 -0.19
C LEU A 36 -17.25 12.93 -0.03
N THR A 37 -16.86 14.12 0.42
CA THR A 37 -17.77 15.27 0.55
C THR A 37 -18.37 15.66 -0.80
N GLN A 38 -17.59 15.62 -1.88
CA GLN A 38 -18.10 15.88 -3.22
C GLN A 38 -19.14 14.84 -3.64
N ALA A 39 -18.88 13.54 -3.42
CA ALA A 39 -19.84 12.48 -3.73
C ALA A 39 -21.16 12.64 -2.96
N ILE A 40 -21.08 13.03 -1.68
CA ILE A 40 -22.26 13.34 -0.85
C ILE A 40 -23.04 14.52 -1.44
N LYS A 41 -22.35 15.63 -1.77
CA LYS A 41 -22.97 16.81 -2.37
C LYS A 41 -23.63 16.49 -3.71
N ASP A 42 -22.97 15.71 -4.55
CA ASP A 42 -23.50 15.35 -5.87
C ASP A 42 -24.77 14.49 -5.76
N GLY A 43 -24.78 13.53 -4.84
CA GLY A 43 -25.98 12.73 -4.54
C GLY A 43 -27.13 13.62 -4.06
N PHE A 44 -26.85 14.55 -3.15
CA PHE A 44 -27.83 15.52 -2.67
C PHE A 44 -28.43 16.37 -3.80
N HIS A 45 -27.59 16.93 -4.69
CA HIS A 45 -28.05 17.72 -5.84
C HIS A 45 -28.91 16.91 -6.81
N ARG A 46 -28.61 15.62 -6.96
CA ARG A 46 -29.39 14.69 -7.79
C ARG A 46 -30.64 14.13 -7.11
N LYS A 47 -30.97 14.57 -5.88
CA LYS A 47 -32.06 14.02 -5.05
C LYS A 47 -31.92 12.51 -4.82
N GLN A 48 -30.68 12.02 -4.72
CA GLN A 48 -30.34 10.62 -4.46
C GLN A 48 -29.89 10.47 -3.00
N SER A 49 -30.15 9.30 -2.42
CA SER A 49 -29.57 8.92 -1.14
C SER A 49 -28.12 8.47 -1.33
N THR A 50 -27.21 9.02 -0.53
CA THR A 50 -25.80 8.61 -0.50
C THR A 50 -25.54 7.76 0.73
N LEU A 51 -25.05 6.54 0.54
CA LEU A 51 -24.62 5.63 1.62
C LEU A 51 -23.10 5.53 1.63
N ALA A 52 -22.50 5.66 2.81
CA ALA A 52 -21.07 5.41 3.02
C ALA A 52 -20.88 4.17 3.90
N VAL A 53 -20.03 3.25 3.47
CA VAL A 53 -19.62 2.08 4.24
C VAL A 53 -18.15 2.28 4.62
N LEU A 54 -17.88 2.30 5.93
CA LEU A 54 -16.55 2.53 6.49
C LEU A 54 -16.08 1.25 7.19
N GLU A 55 -15.02 0.65 6.67
CA GLU A 55 -14.45 -0.60 7.18
C GLU A 55 -13.08 -0.33 7.81
N ASP A 56 -12.83 -0.88 8.99
CA ASP A 56 -11.52 -0.82 9.66
C ASP A 56 -11.04 -2.22 10.06
N PHE A 57 -9.77 -2.50 9.79
CA PHE A 57 -9.16 -3.80 10.09
C PHE A 57 -8.39 -3.73 11.41
N LYS A 58 -8.90 -4.40 12.45
CA LYS A 58 -8.19 -4.55 13.73
C LYS A 58 -6.84 -5.23 13.52
N ALA A 59 -5.75 -4.58 13.94
CA ALA A 59 -4.38 -5.11 13.91
C ALA A 59 -3.95 -5.61 12.52
N ALA A 60 -4.19 -4.80 11.48
CA ALA A 60 -3.95 -5.18 10.09
C ALA A 60 -2.53 -5.69 9.83
N TYR A 61 -1.50 -5.04 10.38
CA TYR A 61 -0.10 -5.45 10.18
C TYR A 61 0.19 -6.83 10.78
N ASP A 62 -0.36 -7.13 11.96
CA ASP A 62 -0.14 -8.42 12.65
C ASP A 62 -0.92 -9.57 11.99
N LYS A 63 -2.01 -9.26 11.29
CA LYS A 63 -2.90 -10.26 10.67
C LYS A 63 -2.57 -10.58 9.23
N VAL A 64 -1.74 -9.78 8.55
CA VAL A 64 -1.37 -10.06 7.16
C VAL A 64 -0.48 -11.30 7.11
N GLY A 65 -0.99 -12.38 6.52
CA GLY A 65 -0.22 -13.61 6.34
C GLY A 65 1.01 -13.39 5.44
N HIS A 66 2.21 -13.56 6.00
CA HIS A 66 3.46 -13.27 5.29
C HIS A 66 3.61 -14.08 3.98
N HIS A 67 3.24 -15.36 3.99
CA HIS A 67 3.26 -16.19 2.79
C HIS A 67 2.29 -15.70 1.70
N MET A 68 1.09 -15.26 2.10
CA MET A 68 0.10 -14.69 1.17
C MET A 68 0.61 -13.37 0.58
N MET A 69 1.25 -12.53 1.39
CA MET A 69 1.87 -11.28 0.93
C MET A 69 2.98 -11.54 -0.09
N LEU A 70 3.88 -12.47 0.19
CA LEU A 70 4.94 -12.87 -0.73
C LEU A 70 4.41 -13.47 -2.03
N HIS A 71 3.39 -14.31 -1.94
CA HIS A 71 2.71 -14.86 -3.11
C HIS A 71 2.09 -13.74 -3.97
N LYS A 72 1.42 -12.77 -3.34
CA LYS A 72 0.84 -11.61 -4.03
C LYS A 72 1.91 -10.79 -4.74
N LEU A 73 3.04 -10.50 -4.10
CA LEU A 73 4.16 -9.78 -4.73
C LEU A 73 4.72 -10.54 -5.93
N LYS A 74 4.93 -11.86 -5.80
CA LYS A 74 5.38 -12.71 -6.91
C LYS A 74 4.38 -12.70 -8.08
N LYS A 75 3.08 -12.76 -7.79
CA LYS A 75 2.02 -12.67 -8.80
C LYS A 75 1.99 -11.32 -9.52
N GLN A 76 2.37 -10.24 -8.84
CA GLN A 76 2.54 -8.91 -9.45
C GLN A 76 3.84 -8.78 -10.26
N GLY A 77 4.68 -9.83 -10.31
CA GLY A 77 5.92 -9.86 -11.08
C GLY A 77 7.16 -9.43 -10.30
N VAL A 78 7.05 -9.16 -8.99
CA VAL A 78 8.22 -8.88 -8.14
C VAL A 78 9.05 -10.15 -8.02
N SER A 79 10.34 -10.08 -8.36
CA SER A 79 11.22 -11.24 -8.41
C SER A 79 12.68 -10.91 -8.03
N GLY A 80 13.54 -11.93 -8.03
CA GLY A 80 14.97 -11.79 -7.79
C GLY A 80 15.33 -11.27 -6.39
N LYS A 81 16.39 -10.47 -6.32
CA LYS A 81 16.95 -9.94 -5.06
C LYS A 81 15.93 -9.13 -4.25
N LEU A 82 15.01 -8.43 -4.92
CA LEU A 82 13.99 -7.63 -4.24
C LEU A 82 12.98 -8.54 -3.51
N LEU A 83 12.44 -9.56 -4.18
CA LEU A 83 11.54 -10.52 -3.54
C LEU A 83 12.23 -11.28 -2.40
N HIS A 84 13.49 -11.69 -2.62
CA HIS A 84 14.27 -12.37 -1.58
C HIS A 84 14.49 -11.47 -0.35
N TRP A 85 14.82 -10.20 -0.56
CA TRP A 85 14.96 -9.24 0.55
C TRP A 85 13.65 -9.09 1.34
N VAL A 86 12.51 -8.94 0.66
CA VAL A 86 11.20 -8.84 1.31
C VAL A 86 10.85 -10.13 2.07
N GLN A 87 11.18 -11.30 1.50
CA GLN A 87 10.99 -12.59 2.15
C GLN A 87 11.82 -12.70 3.44
N SER A 88 13.11 -12.35 3.38
CA SER A 88 13.96 -12.29 4.58
C SER A 88 13.41 -11.30 5.59
N PHE A 89 12.99 -10.10 5.18
CA PHE A 89 12.42 -9.10 6.09
C PHE A 89 11.17 -9.59 6.82
N LEU A 90 10.24 -10.26 6.12
CA LEU A 90 8.99 -10.72 6.69
C LEU A 90 9.11 -12.02 7.51
N LEU A 91 9.97 -12.96 7.09
CA LEU A 91 10.06 -14.28 7.74
C LEU A 91 11.23 -14.39 8.71
N GLN A 92 12.26 -13.59 8.55
CA GLN A 92 13.44 -13.60 9.41
C GLN A 92 13.44 -12.30 10.22
N HIS A 93 12.98 -12.38 11.47
CA HIS A 93 13.03 -11.28 12.45
C HIS A 93 14.46 -10.81 12.80
N ASN A 94 15.48 -11.24 12.06
CA ASN A 94 16.89 -10.94 12.28
C ASN A 94 17.43 -10.14 11.09
N ILE A 95 17.27 -8.83 11.14
CA ILE A 95 17.85 -7.91 10.16
C ILE A 95 19.28 -7.60 10.61
N ARG A 96 20.28 -8.17 9.94
CA ARG A 96 21.68 -7.77 10.13
C ARG A 96 22.00 -6.58 9.23
N CYS A 97 22.07 -5.40 9.83
CA CYS A 97 22.66 -4.22 9.20
C CYS A 97 24.16 -4.21 9.50
N SER A 98 24.99 -4.30 8.47
CA SER A 98 26.42 -3.98 8.57
C SER A 98 26.60 -2.55 8.10
N PHE A 99 27.10 -1.69 8.98
CA PHE A 99 27.54 -0.36 8.60
C PHE A 99 28.92 -0.51 7.97
N LEU A 100 29.08 -0.07 6.72
CA LEU A 100 30.39 0.24 6.19
C LEU A 100 30.90 1.44 6.98
N ASN A 101 31.89 1.23 7.84
CA ASN A 101 32.61 2.32 8.47
C ASN A 101 33.15 3.21 7.35
N ALA A 102 32.54 4.38 7.18
CA ALA A 102 33.13 5.45 6.40
C ALA A 102 34.45 5.80 7.09
N THR A 103 35.54 5.51 6.39
CA THR A 103 36.87 6.02 6.71
C THR A 103 37.03 7.38 6.04
#